data_AF-A0A955IX61-F1
#
_entry.id   AF-A0A955IX61-F1
#
_cell.length_a   1.000
_cell.length_b   1.000
_cell.length_c   1.000
_cell.angle_alpha   90.00
_cell.angle_beta   90.00
_cell.angle_gamma   90.00
#
_symmetry.space_group_name_H-M   'P 1'
#
loop_
_entity.id
_entity.type
_entity.pdbx_description
1 polymer ?
#
loop_
_entity_poly.entity_id
_entity_poly.type
_entity_poly.pdbx_seq_one_letter_code
_entity_poly.pdbx_strand_id
1 'polypeptide(L)'
;MSFLIWLGMVVLAVHILDNYVGQFDLPDAVNLVVGLTVMTGFVWFPLVCALITRDFTLHRAVRKRLEGAACAGCGYSLVGLEVFGDADRRVVQCPECGEKTTLNEGHITEADINPALLAES
;
A
#
# COMPACT_ATOMS: atom_id res chain seq x y z
N MET A 1 20.72 -1.96 8.81
CA MET A 1 20.51 -3.42 8.75
C MET A 1 20.09 -3.92 7.37
N SER A 2 19.05 -3.36 6.74
CA SER A 2 18.56 -3.82 5.41
C SER A 2 19.63 -3.81 4.29
N PHE A 3 20.51 -2.80 4.25
CA PHE A 3 21.58 -2.71 3.24
C PHE A 3 22.60 -3.86 3.29
N LEU A 4 23.00 -4.28 4.51
CA LEU A 4 23.95 -5.38 4.70
C LEU A 4 23.36 -6.73 4.30
N ILE A 5 22.06 -6.93 4.56
CA ILE A 5 21.33 -8.14 4.16
C ILE A 5 21.25 -8.22 2.64
N TRP A 6 20.97 -7.09 1.97
CA TRP A 6 20.92 -7.02 0.51
C TRP A 6 22.29 -7.29 -0.12
N LEU A 7 23.35 -6.66 0.39
CA LEU A 7 24.71 -6.90 -0.08
C LEU A 7 25.11 -8.38 0.09
N GLY A 8 24.75 -8.99 1.23
CA GLY A 8 24.94 -10.43 1.45
C GLY A 8 24.20 -11.31 0.45
N MET A 9 22.94 -10.99 0.12
CA MET A 9 22.16 -11.73 -0.88
C MET A 9 22.75 -11.61 -2.29
N VAL A 10 23.25 -10.43 -2.67
CA VAL A 10 23.91 -10.23 -3.97
C VAL A 10 25.16 -11.08 -4.04
N VAL A 11 26.03 -11.02 -3.03
CA VAL A 11 27.27 -11.83 -2.97
C VAL A 11 26.96 -13.33 -3.02
N LEU A 12 25.95 -13.79 -2.28
CA LEU A 12 25.51 -15.18 -2.31
C LEU A 12 24.99 -15.58 -3.70
N ALA A 13 24.19 -14.72 -4.35
CA ALA A 13 23.67 -14.95 -5.69
C ALA A 13 24.80 -15.06 -6.72
N VAL A 14 25.83 -14.21 -6.63
CA VAL A 14 27.03 -14.31 -7.49
C VAL A 14 27.72 -15.66 -7.31
N HIS A 15 27.95 -16.09 -6.06
CA HIS A 15 28.61 -17.37 -5.78
C HIS A 15 27.80 -18.58 -6.24
N ILE A 16 26.48 -18.54 -6.10
CA ILE A 16 25.60 -19.61 -6.61
C ILE A 16 25.67 -19.63 -8.14
N LEU A 17 25.65 -18.46 -8.78
CA LEU A 17 25.71 -18.34 -10.22
C LEU A 17 27.04 -18.86 -10.77
N ASP A 18 28.16 -18.51 -10.15
CA ASP A 18 29.51 -18.97 -10.54
C ASP A 18 29.63 -20.51 -10.44
N ASN A 19 29.12 -21.09 -9.35
CA ASN A 19 29.06 -22.55 -9.20
C ASN A 19 28.13 -23.22 -10.23
N TYR A 20 26.98 -22.61 -10.54
CA TYR A 20 26.03 -23.17 -11.52
C TYR A 20 26.55 -23.05 -12.95
N VAL A 21 27.16 -21.92 -13.30
CA VAL A 21 27.76 -21.66 -14.61
C VAL A 21 28.96 -22.56 -14.84
N GLY A 22 29.80 -22.80 -13.83
CA GLY A 22 30.93 -23.73 -13.93
C GLY A 22 30.52 -25.20 -14.10
N GLN A 23 29.27 -25.56 -13.76
CA GLN A 23 28.76 -26.93 -13.88
C GLN A 23 28.17 -27.24 -15.28
N PHE A 24 27.79 -26.22 -16.05
CA PHE A 24 27.26 -26.38 -17.40
C PHE A 24 28.31 -25.96 -18.43
N ASP A 25 28.71 -26.92 -19.27
CA ASP A 25 29.67 -26.72 -20.38
C ASP A 25 28.99 -25.99 -21.56
N LEU A 26 28.47 -24.80 -21.28
CA LEU A 26 27.82 -23.91 -22.23
C LEU A 26 28.86 -23.01 -22.91
N PRO A 27 28.61 -22.55 -24.14
CA PRO A 27 29.46 -21.55 -24.78
C PRO A 27 29.56 -20.29 -23.91
N ASP A 28 30.76 -19.73 -23.78
CA ASP A 28 31.06 -18.57 -22.91
C ASP A 28 30.08 -17.39 -23.09
N ALA A 29 29.61 -17.17 -24.31
CA ALA A 29 28.63 -16.13 -24.63
C ALA A 29 27.29 -16.32 -23.92
N VAL A 30 26.81 -17.56 -23.77
CA VAL A 30 25.53 -17.86 -23.11
C VAL A 30 25.66 -17.63 -21.60
N ASN A 31 26.78 -18.04 -21.02
CA ASN A 31 27.07 -17.84 -19.60
C ASN A 31 27.11 -16.34 -19.24
N LEU A 32 27.73 -15.52 -20.09
CA LEU A 32 27.77 -14.08 -19.92
C LEU A 32 26.37 -13.44 -19.98
N VAL A 33 25.53 -13.87 -20.93
CA VAL A 33 24.15 -13.36 -21.06
C VAL A 33 23.30 -13.75 -19.86
N VAL A 34 23.41 -14.99 -19.38
CA VAL A 34 22.68 -15.47 -18.18
C VAL A 34 23.11 -14.67 -16.96
N GLY A 35 24.42 -14.46 -16.76
CA GLY A 35 24.92 -13.67 -15.63
C GLY A 35 24.44 -12.23 -15.64
N LEU A 36 24.49 -11.56 -16.79
CA LEU A 36 23.95 -10.19 -16.93
C LEU A 36 22.45 -10.12 -16.66
N THR A 37 21.69 -11.12 -17.11
CA THR A 37 20.23 -11.17 -16.91
C THR A 37 19.88 -11.36 -15.43
N VAL A 38 20.59 -12.23 -14.72
CA VAL A 38 20.37 -12.45 -13.28
C VAL A 38 20.79 -11.22 -12.46
N MET A 39 21.93 -10.61 -12.80
CA MET A 39 22.42 -9.41 -12.12
C MET A 39 21.46 -8.22 -12.28
N THR A 40 20.99 -7.98 -13.50
CA THR A 40 19.99 -6.94 -13.75
C THR A 40 18.71 -7.24 -12.97
N GLY A 41 18.17 -8.45 -13.07
CA GLY A 41 16.99 -8.86 -12.30
C GLY A 41 17.11 -8.59 -10.80
N PHE A 42 18.25 -8.94 -10.18
CA PHE A 42 18.50 -8.74 -8.75
C PHE A 42 18.57 -7.27 -8.34
N VAL A 43 19.10 -6.39 -9.20
CA VAL A 43 19.19 -4.96 -8.93
C VAL A 43 17.82 -4.30 -9.02
N TRP A 44 17.00 -4.68 -10.00
CA TRP A 44 15.67 -4.09 -10.20
C TRP A 44 14.63 -4.63 -9.22
N PHE A 45 14.77 -5.88 -8.77
CA PHE A 45 13.83 -6.54 -7.86
C PHE A 45 13.51 -5.74 -6.58
N PRO A 46 14.47 -5.25 -5.77
CA PRO A 46 14.16 -4.50 -4.56
C PRO A 46 13.43 -3.19 -4.85
N LEU A 47 13.75 -2.54 -5.98
CA LEU A 47 13.12 -1.29 -6.39
C LEU A 47 11.67 -1.52 -6.76
N VAL A 48 11.38 -2.57 -7.54
CA VAL A 48 10.01 -2.96 -7.89
C VAL A 48 9.23 -3.38 -6.64
N CYS A 49 9.83 -4.17 -5.74
CA CYS A 49 9.18 -4.53 -4.46
C CYS A 49 8.86 -3.31 -3.60
N ALA A 50 9.75 -2.33 -3.52
CA ALA A 50 9.54 -1.08 -2.79
C ALA A 50 8.40 -0.25 -3.41
N LEU A 51 8.32 -0.18 -4.73
CA LEU A 51 7.23 0.51 -5.43
C LEU A 51 5.88 -0.18 -5.21
N ILE A 52 5.83 -1.52 -5.34
CA ILE A 52 4.60 -2.29 -5.11
C ILE A 52 4.11 -2.15 -3.67
N THR A 53 5.01 -2.23 -2.68
CA THR A 53 4.63 -2.06 -1.26
C THR A 53 4.14 -0.65 -0.97
N ARG A 54 4.74 0.37 -1.58
CA ARG A 54 4.25 1.76 -1.48
C ARG A 54 2.85 1.89 -2.08
N ASP A 55 2.62 1.36 -3.27
CA ASP A 55 1.31 1.44 -3.91
C ASP A 55 0.25 0.67 -3.12
N PHE A 56 0.59 -0.50 -2.58
CA PHE A 56 -0.35 -1.28 -1.79
C PHE A 56 -0.71 -0.59 -0.47
N THR A 57 0.26 0.06 0.19
CA THR A 57 0.01 0.82 1.41
C THR A 57 -0.84 2.07 1.14
N LEU A 58 -0.59 2.78 0.03
CA LEU A 58 -1.42 3.90 -0.42
C LEU A 58 -2.86 3.46 -0.73
N HIS A 59 -3.04 2.40 -1.52
CA HIS A 59 -4.37 1.87 -1.83
C HIS A 59 -5.10 1.41 -0.59
N ARG A 60 -4.40 0.75 0.34
CA ARG A 60 -4.99 0.30 1.61
C ARG A 60 -5.36 1.48 2.49
N ALA A 61 -4.56 2.54 2.55
CA ALA A 61 -4.87 3.74 3.31
C ALA A 61 -6.09 4.47 2.73
N VAL A 62 -6.15 4.63 1.41
CA VAL A 62 -7.31 5.22 0.72
C VAL A 62 -8.57 4.38 0.95
N ARG A 63 -8.48 3.05 0.74
CA ARG A 63 -9.61 2.15 0.98
C ARG A 63 -10.08 2.21 2.44
N LYS A 64 -9.17 2.22 3.41
CA LYS A 64 -9.53 2.33 4.84
C LYS A 64 -10.23 3.65 5.16
N ARG A 65 -9.85 4.77 4.54
CA ARG A 65 -10.57 6.05 4.69
C ARG A 65 -11.96 6.00 4.06
N LEU A 66 -12.08 5.39 2.88
CA LEU A 66 -13.38 5.21 2.22
C LEU A 66 -14.32 4.30 3.03
N GLU A 67 -13.79 3.23 3.63
CA GLU A 67 -14.54 2.30 4.48
C GLU A 67 -14.92 2.95 5.84
N GLY A 68 -14.03 3.77 6.41
CA GLY A 68 -14.29 4.51 7.66
C GLY A 68 -15.42 5.54 7.53
N ALA A 69 -15.64 6.05 6.32
CA ALA A 69 -16.74 6.97 6.02
C ALA A 69 -17.85 6.30 5.21
N ALA A 70 -18.07 4.99 5.34
CA ALA A 70 -19.17 4.29 4.68
C ALA A 70 -20.40 4.17 5.60
N CYS A 71 -21.60 4.25 5.01
CA CYS A 71 -22.85 4.01 5.73
C CYS A 71 -22.93 2.54 6.18
N ALA A 72 -23.25 2.30 7.46
CA ALA A 72 -23.35 0.96 8.03
C ALA A 72 -24.51 0.11 7.44
N GLY A 73 -25.52 0.75 6.83
CA GLY A 73 -26.66 0.07 6.22
C GLY A 73 -26.41 -0.38 4.79
N CYS A 74 -26.06 0.56 3.90
CA CYS A 74 -25.96 0.32 2.45
C CYS A 74 -24.52 0.36 1.90
N GLY A 75 -23.52 0.73 2.70
CA GLY A 75 -22.12 0.85 2.27
C GLY A 75 -21.81 2.08 1.40
N TYR A 76 -22.77 3.01 1.23
CA TYR A 76 -22.56 4.24 0.48
C TYR A 76 -21.53 5.15 1.18
N SER A 77 -20.67 5.81 0.40
CA SER A 77 -19.67 6.73 0.95
C SER A 77 -20.31 8.01 1.46
N LEU A 78 -20.20 8.26 2.76
CA LEU A 78 -20.69 9.43 3.47
C LEU A 78 -19.71 10.63 3.42
N VAL A 79 -18.59 10.49 2.68
CA VAL A 79 -17.56 11.54 2.56
C VAL A 79 -18.14 12.77 1.85
N GLY A 80 -17.96 13.95 2.44
CA GLY A 80 -18.39 15.23 1.85
C GLY A 80 -19.89 15.54 1.95
N LEU A 81 -20.68 14.73 2.65
CA LEU A 81 -22.08 15.03 2.95
C LEU A 81 -22.20 16.06 4.09
N GLU A 82 -23.28 16.84 4.07
CA GLU A 82 -23.57 17.82 5.11
C GLU A 82 -23.85 17.11 6.45
N VAL A 83 -23.20 17.59 7.50
CA VAL A 83 -23.34 17.09 8.86
C VAL A 83 -24.40 17.93 9.57
N PHE A 84 -25.41 17.26 10.14
CA PHE A 84 -26.52 17.90 10.85
C PHE A 84 -26.40 17.68 12.36
N GLY A 85 -26.70 18.71 13.16
CA GLY A 85 -26.79 18.60 14.63
C GLY A 85 -25.90 19.57 15.41
N ASP A 86 -26.11 19.61 16.72
CA ASP A 86 -25.35 20.47 17.65
C ASP A 86 -23.95 19.92 17.92
N ALA A 87 -23.06 20.74 18.49
CA ALA A 87 -21.65 20.42 18.73
C ALA A 87 -21.40 19.07 19.46
N ASP A 88 -22.35 18.61 20.28
CA ASP A 88 -22.28 17.34 21.02
C ASP A 88 -22.88 16.13 20.27
N ARG A 89 -23.70 16.33 19.25
CA ARG A 89 -24.39 15.26 18.51
C ARG A 89 -24.47 15.57 17.03
N ARG A 90 -23.35 15.35 16.35
CA ARG A 90 -23.27 15.49 14.90
C ARG A 90 -23.70 14.19 14.23
N VAL A 91 -24.58 14.30 13.25
CA VAL A 91 -25.24 13.17 12.59
C VAL A 91 -25.17 13.37 11.08
N VAL A 92 -24.85 12.30 10.35
CA VAL A 92 -24.94 12.28 8.89
C VAL A 92 -26.06 11.35 8.47
N GLN A 93 -26.90 11.82 7.56
CA GLN A 93 -27.96 11.01 6.97
C GLN A 93 -27.53 10.54 5.58
N CYS A 94 -27.58 9.23 5.35
CA CYS A 94 -27.30 8.66 4.04
C CYS A 94 -28.44 9.03 3.06
N PRO A 95 -28.15 9.57 1.87
CA PRO A 95 -29.17 9.91 0.87
C PRO A 95 -29.82 8.69 0.22
N GLU A 96 -29.13 7.53 0.20
CA GLU A 96 -29.61 6.32 -0.47
C GLU A 96 -30.57 5.51 0.39
N CYS A 97 -30.19 5.21 1.64
CA CYS A 97 -30.98 4.37 2.54
C CYS A 97 -31.69 5.14 3.66
N GLY A 98 -31.40 6.45 3.82
CA GLY A 98 -31.97 7.28 4.87
C GLY A 98 -31.43 7.02 6.28
N GLU A 99 -30.51 6.05 6.44
CA GLU A 99 -29.88 5.69 7.71
C GLU A 99 -29.11 6.87 8.31
N LYS A 100 -29.23 7.07 9.63
CA LYS A 100 -28.58 8.17 10.35
C LYS A 100 -27.42 7.62 11.17
N THR A 101 -26.22 8.11 10.94
CA THR A 101 -25.02 7.70 11.68
C THR A 101 -24.55 8.84 12.57
N THR A 102 -24.45 8.60 13.88
CA THR A 102 -23.88 9.55 14.85
C THR A 102 -22.35 9.54 14.75
N LEU A 103 -21.78 10.72 14.60
CA LEU A 103 -20.33 10.95 14.63
C LEU A 103 -19.86 10.91 16.10
N ASN A 104 -18.66 10.38 16.35
CA ASN A 104 -18.01 10.23 17.68
C ASN A 104 -18.59 9.18 18.65
N GLU A 105 -19.77 8.61 18.41
CA GLU A 105 -20.30 7.46 19.18
C GLU A 105 -20.03 6.10 18.47
N GLY A 106 -19.57 6.11 17.22
CA GLY A 106 -19.31 4.93 16.38
C GLY A 106 -17.94 4.91 15.68
N HIS A 107 -17.79 4.07 14.65
CA HIS A 107 -16.56 3.90 13.86
C HIS A 107 -16.19 5.07 12.95
N ILE A 108 -17.01 6.13 12.90
CA ILE A 108 -16.87 7.26 11.97
C ILE A 108 -16.59 8.52 12.79
N THR A 109 -15.43 9.14 12.57
CA THR A 109 -15.07 10.43 13.18
C THR A 109 -15.27 11.57 12.19
N GLU A 110 -15.45 12.79 12.68
CA GLU A 110 -15.63 13.97 11.82
C GLU A 110 -14.45 14.22 10.88
N ALA A 111 -13.26 13.87 11.32
CA ALA A 111 -12.03 13.96 10.53
C ALA A 111 -12.03 13.02 9.31
N ASP A 112 -12.87 11.98 9.31
CA ASP A 112 -13.02 11.06 8.18
C ASP A 112 -13.95 11.63 7.09
N ILE A 113 -14.83 12.57 7.45
CA ILE A 113 -15.81 13.18 6.53
C ILE A 113 -15.29 14.47 5.91
N ASN A 114 -14.55 15.29 6.68
CA ASN A 114 -13.97 16.53 6.20
C ASN A 114 -12.44 16.54 6.36
N PRO A 115 -11.66 16.29 5.27
CA PRO A 115 -10.20 16.27 5.34
C PRO A 115 -9.58 17.64 5.66
N ALA A 116 -10.32 18.75 5.55
CA ALA A 116 -9.82 20.08 5.91
C ALA A 116 -9.55 20.23 7.41
N LEU A 117 -10.28 19.51 8.26
CA LEU A 117 -10.11 19.56 9.73
C LEU A 117 -8.79 18.94 10.21
N LEU A 118 -8.12 18.13 9.37
CA LEU A 118 -6.80 17.55 9.67
C LEU A 118 -5.63 18.52 9.40
N ALA A 119 -5.86 19.64 8.72
CA ALA A 119 -4.82 20.61 8.38
C ALA A 119 -4.61 21.69 9.48
N GLU A 120 -5.53 21.77 10.45
CA GLU A 120 -5.53 22.78 11.53
C GLU A 120 -5.12 22.23 12.90
N SER A 121 -4.81 20.92 13.01
CA SER A 121 -4.32 20.25 14.23
C SER A 121 -2.83 19.93 14.17
#